data_AF-A0A497RC64-F1
#
_entry.id   AF-A0A497RC64-F1
#
_cell.length_a   1.000
_cell.length_b   1.000
_cell.length_c   1.000
_cell.angle_alpha   90.00
_cell.angle_beta   90.00
_cell.angle_gamma   90.00
#
_symmetry.space_group_name_H-M   'P 1'
#
loop_
_entity.id
_entity.type
_entity.pdbx_description
1 polymer ?
#
loop_
_entity_poly.entity_id
_entity_poly.type
_entity_poly.pdbx_seq_one_letter_code
_entity_poly.pdbx_strand_id
1 'polypeptide(L)'
;MFFLFIFLGIAEISINPVNAFVLFVIALVYFRGHQKGKSYVYTASLIAVVFAIISILALIASYIDCMILNETYEWELEFGLAGIIALPLLWKIKP
;
A
#
# COMPACT_ATOMS: atom_id res chain seq x y z
N MET A 1 -10.72 -2.81 -6.36
CA MET A 1 -9.37 -2.40 -5.92
C MET A 1 -8.88 -1.14 -6.59
N PHE A 2 -9.01 -0.98 -7.91
CA PHE A 2 -8.66 0.28 -8.60
C PHE A 2 -9.14 1.56 -7.90
N PHE A 3 -10.46 1.73 -7.74
CA PHE A 3 -11.03 2.92 -7.10
C PHE A 3 -10.59 3.12 -5.64
N LEU A 4 -10.34 2.03 -4.92
CA LEU A 4 -9.86 2.07 -3.54
C LEU A 4 -8.44 2.65 -3.48
N PHE A 5 -7.53 2.17 -4.32
CA PHE A 5 -6.15 2.68 -4.36
C PHE A 5 -6.07 4.12 -4.90
N ILE A 6 -6.98 4.54 -5.79
CA ILE A 6 -7.09 5.96 -6.18
C ILE A 6 -7.52 6.82 -4.99
N PHE A 7 -8.57 6.42 -4.28
CA PHE A 7 -9.06 7.18 -3.14
C PHE A 7 -8.00 7.32 -2.05
N LEU A 8 -7.30 6.22 -1.74
CA LEU A 8 -6.19 6.22 -0.79
C LEU A 8 -5.01 7.07 -1.29
N GLY A 9 -4.67 7.02 -2.58
CA GLY A 9 -3.62 7.86 -3.15
C GLY A 9 -3.93 9.36 -3.06
N ILE A 10 -5.21 9.76 -3.23
CA ILE A 10 -5.64 11.15 -3.05
C ILE A 10 -5.55 11.56 -1.58
N ALA A 11 -5.94 10.69 -0.65
CA ALA A 11 -5.86 10.99 0.79
C ALA A 11 -4.41 11.07 1.29
N GLU A 12 -3.52 10.23 0.76
CA GLU A 12 -2.11 10.17 1.14
C GLU A 12 -1.28 11.31 0.53
N ILE A 13 -1.74 11.98 -0.55
CA ILE A 13 -0.92 12.95 -1.30
C ILE A 13 -0.45 14.14 -0.46
N SER A 14 -1.23 14.56 0.53
CA SER A 14 -0.90 15.67 1.43
C SER A 14 -0.04 15.25 2.62
N ILE A 15 0.08 13.93 2.88
CA ILE A 15 0.84 13.37 3.99
C ILE A 15 2.20 12.92 3.47
N ASN A 16 2.20 12.02 2.50
CA ASN A 16 3.40 11.45 1.92
C ASN A 16 3.23 11.29 0.39
N PRO A 17 3.83 12.18 -0.43
CA PRO A 17 3.67 12.14 -1.88
C PRO A 17 4.30 10.89 -2.52
N VAL A 18 5.30 10.27 -1.87
CA VAL A 18 5.95 9.05 -2.34
C VAL A 18 5.00 7.86 -2.17
N ASN A 19 4.38 7.73 -0.99
CA ASN A 19 3.38 6.71 -0.73
C ASN A 19 2.17 6.86 -1.67
N ALA A 20 1.70 8.09 -1.87
CA ALA A 20 0.63 8.40 -2.81
C ALA A 20 0.96 7.96 -4.23
N PHE A 21 2.19 8.21 -4.70
CA PHE A 21 2.65 7.74 -6.01
C PHE A 21 2.57 6.20 -6.12
N VAL A 22 3.03 5.46 -5.12
CA VAL A 22 2.96 3.99 -5.12
C VAL A 22 1.51 3.51 -5.18
N LEU A 23 0.60 4.13 -4.42
CA LEU A 23 -0.84 3.83 -4.45
C LEU A 23 -1.45 4.07 -5.84
N PHE A 24 -1.08 5.17 -6.51
CA PHE A 24 -1.51 5.44 -7.89
C PHE A 24 -0.96 4.42 -8.89
N VAL A 25 0.30 4.00 -8.74
CA VAL A 25 0.88 2.95 -9.58
C VAL A 25 0.11 1.63 -9.40
N ILE A 26 -0.16 1.21 -8.15
CA ILE A 26 -0.97 0.02 -7.87
C ILE A 26 -2.35 0.13 -8.52
N ALA A 27 -3.00 1.29 -8.42
CA ALA A 27 -4.27 1.54 -9.08
C ALA A 27 -4.17 1.36 -10.61
N LEU A 28 -3.19 2.01 -11.26
CA LEU A 28 -3.00 1.89 -12.71
C LEU A 28 -2.73 0.45 -13.16
N VAL A 29 -1.99 -0.34 -12.37
CA VAL A 29 -1.75 -1.75 -12.68
C VAL A 29 -3.04 -2.57 -12.53
N TYR A 30 -3.88 -2.29 -11.52
CA TYR A 30 -5.22 -2.90 -11.42
C TYR A 30 -6.12 -2.53 -12.60
N PHE A 31 -6.10 -1.27 -13.05
CA PHE A 31 -6.84 -0.82 -14.21
C PHE A 31 -6.39 -1.56 -15.48
N ARG A 32 -5.07 -1.70 -15.65
CA ARG A 32 -4.50 -2.49 -16.74
C ARG A 32 -4.88 -3.97 -16.65
N GLY A 33 -5.00 -4.54 -15.45
CA GLY A 33 -5.49 -5.91 -15.26
C GLY A 33 -6.95 -6.11 -15.63
N HIS A 34 -7.78 -5.09 -15.48
CA HIS A 34 -9.14 -5.13 -16.00
C HIS A 34 -9.18 -5.19 -17.55
N GLN A 35 -8.20 -4.57 -18.23
CA GLN A 35 -8.15 -4.53 -19.70
C GLN A 35 -7.39 -5.72 -20.33
N LYS A 36 -6.28 -6.14 -19.72
CA LYS A 36 -5.29 -7.05 -20.33
C LYS A 36 -5.20 -8.41 -19.65
N GLY A 37 -5.99 -8.65 -18.60
CA GLY A 37 -6.16 -9.96 -17.98
C GLY A 37 -5.56 -10.11 -16.57
N LYS A 38 -5.79 -11.29 -15.99
CA LYS A 38 -5.57 -11.60 -14.58
C LYS A 38 -4.13 -11.47 -14.10
N SER A 39 -3.13 -11.65 -14.98
CA SER A 39 -1.71 -11.54 -14.63
C SER A 39 -1.37 -10.19 -13.98
N TYR A 40 -1.85 -9.08 -14.54
CA TYR A 40 -1.63 -7.74 -13.98
C TYR A 40 -2.38 -7.52 -12.66
N VAL A 41 -3.53 -8.17 -12.45
CA VAL A 41 -4.25 -8.12 -11.16
C VAL A 41 -3.40 -8.75 -10.07
N TYR A 42 -2.75 -9.89 -10.36
CA TYR A 42 -1.83 -10.53 -9.42
C TYR A 42 -0.58 -9.70 -9.17
N THR A 43 0.00 -9.09 -10.22
CA THR A 43 1.13 -8.17 -10.07
C THR A 43 0.76 -6.97 -9.20
N ALA A 44 -0.39 -6.33 -9.43
CA ALA A 44 -0.88 -5.22 -8.61
C ALA A 44 -1.08 -5.65 -7.15
N SER A 45 -1.67 -6.83 -6.93
CA SER A 45 -1.84 -7.38 -5.57
C SER A 45 -0.52 -7.64 -4.88
N LEU A 46 0.49 -8.14 -5.61
CA LEU A 46 1.82 -8.40 -5.04
C LEU A 46 2.51 -7.10 -4.64
N ILE A 47 2.47 -6.08 -5.52
CA ILE A 47 3.01 -4.75 -5.22
C ILE A 47 2.32 -4.16 -3.99
N ALA A 48 0.99 -4.27 -3.91
CA ALA A 48 0.22 -3.77 -2.77
C ALA A 48 0.61 -4.43 -1.44
N VAL A 49 0.81 -5.75 -1.43
CA VAL A 49 1.23 -6.48 -0.22
C VAL A 49 2.66 -6.13 0.18
N VAL A 50 3.59 -6.04 -0.78
CA VAL A 50 4.97 -5.61 -0.50
C VAL A 50 4.99 -4.20 0.07
N PHE A 51 4.20 -3.29 -0.50
CA PHE A 51 4.08 -1.92 0.00
C PHE A 51 3.53 -1.89 1.43
N ALA A 52 2.50 -2.69 1.73
CA ALA A 52 1.98 -2.79 3.09
C ALA A 52 3.01 -3.33 4.10
N ILE A 53 3.85 -4.30 3.72
CA ILE A 53 4.93 -4.80 4.57
C ILE A 53 5.97 -3.70 4.84
N ILE A 54 6.33 -2.93 3.82
CA ILE A 54 7.26 -1.80 3.96
C ILE A 54 6.66 -0.74 4.90
N SER A 55 5.37 -0.42 4.77
CA SER A 55 4.68 0.49 5.69
C SER A 55 4.65 -0.01 7.14
N ILE A 56 4.44 -1.31 7.37
CA ILE A 56 4.52 -1.88 8.73
C ILE A 56 5.94 -1.71 9.30
N LEU A 57 6.98 -1.97 8.49
CA LEU A 57 8.37 -1.81 8.90
C LEU A 57 8.70 -0.35 9.21
N ALA A 58 8.21 0.59 8.41
CA ALA A 58 8.36 2.03 8.63
C ALA A 58 7.70 2.46 9.94
N LEU A 59 6.46 2.03 10.20
CA LEU A 59 5.74 2.32 11.44
C LEU A 59 6.49 1.78 12.66
N ILE A 60 7.00 0.55 12.60
CA ILE A 60 7.81 -0.04 13.68
C ILE A 60 9.11 0.75 13.88
N ALA A 61 9.78 1.16 12.80
CA ALA A 61 11.01 1.95 12.88
C ALA A 61 10.75 3.31 13.54
N SER A 62 9.71 4.03 13.12
CA SER A 62 9.31 5.31 13.72
C SER A 62 8.93 5.17 15.20
N TYR A 63 8.26 4.08 15.56
CA TYR A 63 7.93 3.79 16.95
C TYR A 63 9.18 3.57 17.82
N ILE A 64 10.15 2.81 17.32
CA ILE A 64 11.42 2.58 18.01
C ILE A 64 12.22 3.89 18.14
N ASP A 65 12.22 4.73 17.10
CA ASP A 65 12.96 6.00 17.11
C ASP A 65 12.39 6.97 18.15
N CYS A 66 11.06 7.10 18.23
CA CYS A 66 10.39 7.91 19.27
C CYS A 66 10.69 7.40 20.69
N MET A 67 10.76 6.07 20.87
CA MET A 67 11.13 5.46 22.16
C MET A 67 12.58 5.77 22.56
N ILE A 68 13.51 5.79 21.60
CA ILE A 68 14.93 6.10 21.85
C ILE A 68 15.10 7.60 22.14
N LEU A 69 14.37 8.46 21.43
CA LEU A 69 14.47 9.92 21.51
C LEU A 69 13.62 10.54 22.64
N ASN A 70 12.78 9.75 23.33
CA ASN A 70 11.80 10.23 24.33
C ASN A 70 10.81 11.28 23.77
N GLU A 71 10.42 11.15 22.50
CA GLU A 71 9.44 12.03 21.86
C GLU A 71 8.03 11.43 21.90
N THR A 72 6.99 12.28 21.84
CA THR A 72 5.61 11.82 21.75
C THR A 72 5.33 11.29 20.35
N TYR A 73 5.00 10.01 20.23
CA TYR A 73 4.65 9.38 18.97
C TYR A 73 3.35 9.98 18.39
N GLU A 74 3.46 10.76 17.32
CA GLU A 74 2.31 11.16 16.53
C GLU A 74 1.89 9.98 15.63
N TRP A 75 0.65 9.53 15.79
CA TRP A 75 0.10 8.46 14.97
C TRP A 75 -0.16 8.97 13.55
N GLU A 76 0.84 8.87 12.69
CA GLU A 76 0.67 9.03 11.24
C GLU A 76 0.03 7.76 10.67
N LEU A 77 -1.20 7.89 10.18
CA LEU A 77 -1.97 6.81 9.60
C LEU A 77 -1.44 6.54 8.18
N GLU A 78 -0.54 5.56 8.03
CA GLU A 78 -0.04 5.17 6.71
C GLU A 78 -1.11 4.41 5.90
N PHE A 79 -1.63 5.02 4.84
CA PHE A 79 -2.62 4.38 3.97
C PHE A 79 -2.03 3.22 3.15
N GLY A 80 -0.71 3.03 3.17
CA GLY A 80 -0.02 1.86 2.61
C GLY A 80 -0.43 0.53 3.25
N LEU A 81 -0.87 0.54 4.51
CA LEU A 81 -1.39 -0.64 5.20
C LEU A 81 -2.63 -1.25 4.53
N ALA A 82 -3.39 -0.46 3.76
CA ALA A 82 -4.55 -0.96 3.00
C ALA A 82 -4.16 -1.99 1.92
N GLY A 83 -2.88 -2.09 1.56
CA GLY A 83 -2.36 -3.12 0.67
C GLY A 83 -2.56 -4.56 1.17
N ILE A 84 -2.74 -4.76 2.48
CA ILE A 84 -3.07 -6.08 3.08
C ILE A 84 -4.38 -6.63 2.51
N ILE A 85 -5.33 -5.77 2.13
CA ILE A 85 -6.63 -6.19 1.56
C ILE A 85 -6.43 -6.96 0.24
N ALA A 86 -5.27 -6.83 -0.41
CA ALA A 86 -4.92 -7.55 -1.63
C ALA A 86 -4.46 -9.01 -1.41
N LEU A 87 -4.15 -9.43 -0.18
CA LEU A 87 -3.70 -10.80 0.16
C LEU A 87 -4.67 -11.90 -0.32
N PRO A 88 -6.00 -11.81 -0.09
CA PRO A 88 -6.95 -12.83 -0.53
C PRO A 88 -6.99 -13.04 -2.05
N LEU A 89 -6.58 -12.04 -2.85
CA LEU A 89 -6.48 -12.19 -4.31
C LEU A 89 -5.24 -12.98 -4.72
N LEU A 90 -4.14 -12.89 -3.96
CA LEU A 90 -2.94 -13.68 -4.20
C LEU A 90 -3.16 -15.16 -3.85
N TRP A 91 -3.93 -15.46 -2.81
CA TRP A 91 -4.28 -16.85 -2.46
C TRP A 91 -5.14 -17.56 -3.50
N LYS A 92 -5.75 -16.83 -4.45
CA LYS A 92 -6.50 -17.41 -5.57
C LYS A 92 -5.61 -17.81 -6.76
N ILE A 93 -4.30 -17.61 -6.67
CA ILE A 93 -3.34 -18.14 -7.64
C ILE A 93 -3.22 -19.64 -7.40
N LYS A 94 -3.86 -20.45 -8.23
CA LYS A 94 -3.54 -21.89 -8.30
C LYS A 94 -2.20 -22.03 -9.04
N PRO A 95 -1.25 -22.85 -8.53
CA PRO A 95 -0.06 -23.21 -9.28
C PRO A 95 -0.40 -23.98 -10.55
#